data_AF-A0A6B3RQ12-F1
#
_entry.id   AF-A0A6B3RQ12-F1
#
_cell.length_a   1.000
_cell.length_b   1.000
_cell.length_c   1.000
_cell.angle_alpha   90.00
_cell.angle_beta   90.00
_cell.angle_gamma   90.00
#
_symmetry.space_group_name_H-M   'P 1'
#
loop_
_entity.id
_entity.type
_entity.pdbx_description
1 polymer ?
#
loop_
_entity_poly.entity_id
_entity_poly.type
_entity_poly.pdbx_seq_one_letter_code
_entity_poly.pdbx_strand_id
1 'polypeptide(L)' 'MARRKNSDPTAQRDAQLLEIAQRQFHLETLETRNWDRLDFHDVAVWAIRAALEEAFEAGRRAGAATAPSETQP' A
#
# COMPACT_ATOMS: atom_id res chain seq x y z
N MET A 1 10.28 -19.60 -22.85
CA MET A 1 9.66 -18.27 -23.00
C MET A 1 9.15 -17.82 -21.63
N ALA A 2 9.99 -17.18 -20.81
CA ALA A 2 9.58 -16.70 -19.49
C ALA A 2 8.68 -15.46 -19.69
N ARG A 3 7.38 -15.63 -19.43
CA ARG A 3 6.41 -14.53 -19.45
C ARG A 3 6.87 -13.52 -18.40
N ARG A 4 7.31 -12.35 -18.87
CA ARG A 4 7.52 -11.17 -18.03
C ARG A 4 6.20 -10.99 -17.29
N LYS A 5 6.21 -11.26 -15.99
CA LYS A 5 5.05 -11.03 -15.14
C LYS A 5 4.99 -9.51 -15.04
N ASN A 6 4.29 -8.89 -15.98
CA ASN A 6 3.85 -7.51 -15.82
C ASN A 6 2.96 -7.57 -14.59
N SER A 7 3.55 -7.25 -13.44
CA SER A 7 2.83 -7.11 -12.19
C SER A 7 1.77 -6.06 -12.44
N ASP A 8 0.51 -6.44 -12.25
CA ASP A 8 -0.60 -5.51 -12.37
C ASP A 8 -0.32 -4.34 -11.40
N PRO A 9 -0.22 -3.09 -11.89
CA PRO A 9 0.08 -1.95 -11.01
C PRO A 9 -0.96 -1.81 -9.89
N THR A 10 -2.17 -2.31 -10.09
CA THR A 10 -3.21 -2.41 -9.06
C THR A 10 -2.80 -3.41 -7.98
N ALA A 11 -2.33 -4.60 -8.38
CA ALA A 11 -1.90 -5.63 -7.42
C ALA A 11 -0.65 -5.21 -6.62
N GLN A 12 0.26 -4.44 -7.23
CA GLN A 12 1.39 -3.86 -6.48
C GLN A 12 0.93 -2.82 -5.47
N ARG A 13 0.01 -1.94 -5.86
CA ARG A 13 -0.60 -0.97 -4.94
C ARG A 13 -1.29 -1.68 -3.77
N ASP A 14 -2.11 -2.69 -4.05
CA ASP A 14 -2.87 -3.42 -3.03
C ASP A 14 -1.94 -4.15 -2.06
N ALA A 15 -0.84 -4.74 -2.56
CA ALA A 15 0.18 -5.35 -1.71
C ALA A 15 0.85 -4.32 -0.78
N GLN A 16 1.17 -3.13 -1.27
CA GLN A 16 1.73 -2.05 -0.44
C GLN A 16 0.75 -1.55 0.61
N LEU A 17 -0.54 -1.39 0.25
CA LEU A 17 -1.58 -0.99 1.19
C LEU A 17 -1.74 -2.03 2.31
N LEU A 18 -1.74 -3.31 1.95
CA LEU A 18 -1.83 -4.40 2.91
C LEU A 18 -0.61 -4.44 3.84
N GLU A 19 0.60 -4.21 3.33
CA GLU A 19 1.82 -4.15 4.14
C GLU A 19 1.76 -3.00 5.18
N ILE A 20 1.31 -1.82 4.76
CA ILE A 20 1.15 -0.67 5.66
C ILE A 20 0.09 -0.97 6.74
N ALA A 21 -1.04 -1.59 6.35
CA ALA A 21 -2.10 -1.96 7.28
C ALA A 21 -1.63 -3.02 8.30
N GLN A 22 -0.86 -4.02 7.87
CA GLN A 22 -0.25 -5.00 8.77
C GLN A 22 0.68 -4.34 9.79
N ARG A 23 1.53 -3.40 9.35
CA ARG A 23 2.52 -2.74 10.21
C ARG A 23 1.90 -1.75 11.20
N GLN A 24 0.90 -0.98 10.76
CA GLN A 24 0.33 0.12 11.57
C GLN A 24 -0.88 -0.31 12.38
N PHE A 25 -1.69 -1.23 11.85
CA PHE A 25 -2.98 -1.63 12.43
C PHE A 25 -3.02 -3.10 12.85
N HIS A 26 -1.99 -3.91 12.54
CA HIS A 26 -1.94 -5.34 12.83
C HIS A 26 -3.10 -6.13 12.20
N LEU A 27 -3.57 -5.67 11.03
CA LEU A 27 -4.64 -6.31 10.27
C LEU A 27 -4.08 -7.41 9.37
N GLU A 28 -4.72 -8.58 9.37
CA GLU A 28 -4.36 -9.69 8.47
C GLU A 28 -4.76 -9.41 7.01
N THR A 29 -5.88 -8.72 6.80
CA THR A 29 -6.46 -8.44 5.49
C THR A 29 -7.17 -7.08 5.48
N LEU A 30 -7.33 -6.51 4.29
CA LEU A 30 -8.16 -5.33 4.00
C LEU A 30 -9.51 -5.71 3.38
N GLU A 31 -9.79 -7.00 3.21
CA GLU A 31 -11.08 -7.48 2.71
C GLU A 31 -12.16 -7.42 3.79
N THR A 32 -13.37 -7.00 3.42
CA THR A 32 -14.53 -7.02 4.33
C THR A 32 -14.99 -8.45 4.59
N ARG A 33 -15.09 -8.84 5.85
CA ARG A 33 -15.44 -10.20 6.29
C ARG A 33 -16.90 -10.34 6.73
N ASN A 34 -17.65 -9.23 6.75
CA ASN A 34 -19.05 -9.13 7.18
C ASN A 34 -19.26 -9.68 8.59
N TRP A 35 -18.34 -9.34 9.49
CA TRP A 35 -18.38 -9.78 10.87
C TRP A 35 -17.77 -8.75 11.78
N ASP A 36 -18.59 -8.18 12.67
CA ASP A 36 -18.28 -6.94 13.39
C ASP A 36 -16.85 -6.90 13.94
N ARG A 37 -16.46 -7.90 14.73
CA ARG A 37 -15.13 -7.96 15.37
C ARG A 37 -13.94 -8.21 14.43
N LEU A 38 -14.18 -8.53 13.16
CA LEU A 38 -13.15 -8.65 12.13
C LEU A 38 -13.08 -7.44 11.19
N ASP A 39 -14.12 -6.59 11.17
CA ASP A 39 -14.21 -5.43 10.29
C ASP A 39 -14.11 -4.09 11.04
N PHE A 40 -14.41 -4.07 12.34
CA PHE A 40 -14.28 -2.89 13.20
C PHE A 40 -13.08 -3.02 14.13
N HIS A 41 -12.19 -2.04 14.06
CA HIS A 41 -10.96 -1.99 14.84
C HIS A 41 -10.84 -0.66 15.58
N ASP A 42 -10.52 -0.72 16.86
CA ASP A 42 -10.10 0.46 17.62
C ASP A 42 -8.65 0.79 17.26
N VAL A 43 -8.46 1.90 16.55
CA VAL A 43 -7.16 2.33 16.05
C VAL A 43 -6.78 3.65 16.68
N ALA A 44 -5.55 3.72 17.17
CA ALA A 44 -5.02 4.96 17.71
C ALA A 44 -4.77 6.00 16.62
N VAL A 45 -5.07 7.27 16.92
CA VAL A 45 -4.92 8.38 15.97
C VAL A 45 -3.49 8.56 15.45
N TRP A 46 -2.48 8.19 16.25
CA TRP A 46 -1.08 8.22 15.81
C TRP A 46 -0.76 7.12 14.80
N ALA A 47 -1.35 5.93 14.93
CA ALA A 47 -1.20 4.85 13.96
C ALA A 47 -1.86 5.22 12.62
N ILE A 48 -3.04 5.86 12.67
CA ILE A 48 -3.71 6.38 11.46
C ILE A 48 -2.80 7.38 10.75
N ARG A 49 -2.25 8.34 11.49
CA ARG A 49 -1.32 9.33 10.94
C ARG A 49 -0.10 8.67 10.29
N ALA A 50 0.54 7.72 10.98
CA ALA A 50 1.71 7.02 10.46
C ALA A 50 1.39 6.23 9.17
N ALA A 51 0.26 5.52 9.13
CA ALA A 51 -0.18 4.80 7.93
C ALA A 51 -0.41 5.73 6.73
N LEU A 52 -1.01 6.91 6.95
CA LEU A 52 -1.23 7.89 5.90
C LEU A 52 0.07 8.52 5.39
N GLU A 53 1.02 8.82 6.29
CA GLU A 53 2.35 9.31 5.92
C GLU A 53 3.10 8.26 5.08
N GLU A 54 3.09 6.99 5.49
CA GLU A 54 3.72 5.90 4.74
C GLU A 54 3.07 5.67 3.37
N ALA A 55 1.74 5.68 3.30
CA ALA A 55 1.02 5.52 2.03
C ALA A 55 1.32 6.68 1.06
N PHE A 56 1.40 7.91 1.57
CA PHE A 56 1.78 9.07 0.77
C PHE A 56 3.21 8.97 0.24
N GLU A 57 4.17 8.55 1.08
CA GLU A 57 5.55 8.32 0.65
C GLU A 57 5.67 7.21 -0.37
N ALA A 58 4.97 6.09 -0.18
CA ALA A 58 4.94 4.98 -1.12
C ALA A 58 4.42 5.45 -2.50
N GLY A 59 3.35 6.23 -2.51
CA GLY A 59 2.80 6.84 -3.73
C GLY A 59 3.80 7.80 -4.41
N ARG A 60 4.47 8.66 -3.64
CA ARG A 60 5.51 9.56 -4.18
C ARG A 60 6.67 8.78 -4.82
N ARG A 61 7.16 7.72 -4.17
CA ARG A 61 8.24 6.88 -4.70
C ARG A 61 7.84 6.15 -5.98
N ALA A 62 6.60 5.65 -6.03
CA ALA A 62 6.06 5.00 -7.22
C ALA A 62 5.92 5.98 -8.42
N GLY A 63 5.49 7.22 -8.16
CA GLY A 63 5.44 8.28 -9.18
C GLY A 63 6.81 8.79 -9.63
N ALA A 64 7.78 8.87 -8.71
CA ALA A 64 9.16 9.24 -9.05
C ALA A 64 9.87 8.16 -9.88
N ALA A 65 9.59 6.87 -9.64
CA ALA A 65 10.14 5.76 -10.41
C ALA A 65 9.60 5.66 -11.84
N THR A 66 8.45 6.28 -12.12
CA THR A 66 7.83 6.32 -13.46
C THR A 66 8.18 7.56 -14.26
N ALA A 67 8.89 8.54 -13.68
CA ALA A 67 9.52 9.60 -14.45
C ALA A 67 10.72 9.01 -15.21
N PRO A 68 10.70 8.94 -16.56
CA PRO A 68 11.90 8.57 -17.29
C PRO A 68 12.95 9.60 -16.93
N SER A 69 14.11 9.11 -16.50
CA SER A 69 15.33 9.92 -16.46
C SER A 69 15.67 10.30 -17.90
N GLU A 70 15.02 11.34 -18.42
CA GLU A 70 15.45 12.03 -19.61
C GLU A 70 16.63 12.92 -19.20
N THR A 71 17.78 12.26 -19.06
CA THR A 71 19.07 12.91 -19.07
C THR A 71 19.33 13.41 -20.49
N GLN A 72 19.23 14.71 -20.70
CA GLN A 72 19.94 15.46 -21.74
C GLN A 72 20.43 16.74 -21.04
N PRO A 73 21.70 17.14 -21.21
CA PRO A 73 22.35 17.38 -22.51
C PRO A 73 23.26 16.27 -23.02
#